data_AF-A9KNJ2-F1
#
_entry.id   AF-A9KNJ2-F1
#
_cell.length_a   1.000
_cell.length_b   1.000
_cell.length_c   1.000
_cell.angle_alpha   90.00
_cell.angle_beta   90.00
_cell.angle_gamma   90.00
#
_symmetry.space_group_name_H-M   'P 1'
#
loop_
_entity.id
_entity.type
_entity.pdbx_description
1 polymer ?
#
loop_
_entity_poly.entity_id
_entity_poly.type
_entity_poly.pdbx_seq_one_letter_code
_entity_poly.pdbx_strand_id
1 'polypeptide(L)'
;MSEKRIFPIIFSCLFFIAMTILTVFTPAVHEKMIPHVRVEKLTRETFPFDYVNGETRSSMQQKIALNEKYANKQIFLLYEAEKNGTQRYFVREVSIELGDFYNGYYEVKSGLITSDRIVIETNKELFDGAEVFIE
;
A
#
# COMPACT_ATOMS: atom_id res chain seq x y z
N MET A 1 19.58 55.24 18.64
CA MET A 1 19.74 53.79 18.87
C MET A 1 20.37 53.22 17.60
N SER A 2 21.62 52.74 17.67
CA SER A 2 22.45 52.46 16.48
C SER A 2 21.76 51.48 15.51
N GLU A 3 21.65 51.88 14.24
CA GLU A 3 21.03 51.13 13.12
C GLU A 3 21.48 49.65 13.06
N LYS A 4 22.69 49.36 13.57
CA LYS A 4 23.28 48.01 13.65
C LYS A 4 22.47 47.02 14.50
N ARG A 5 21.60 47.48 15.41
CA ARG A 5 20.75 46.60 16.24
C ARG A 5 19.38 46.31 15.62
N ILE A 6 18.95 47.08 14.62
CA ILE A 6 17.63 46.93 13.98
C ILE A 6 17.66 45.81 12.95
N PHE A 7 18.75 45.71 12.19
CA PHE A 7 18.94 44.64 11.20
C PHE A 7 18.77 43.21 11.76
N PRO A 8 19.44 42.82 12.87
CA PRO A 8 19.25 41.48 13.43
C PRO A 8 17.82 41.25 13.92
N ILE A 9 17.13 42.27 14.45
CA ILE A 9 15.74 42.16 14.90
C ILE A 9 14.80 41.92 13.72
N ILE A 10 14.95 42.67 12.63
CA ILE A 10 14.15 42.48 11.41
C ILE A 10 14.38 41.08 10.83
N PHE A 11 15.63 40.66 10.75
CA PHE A 11 15.98 39.33 10.26
C PHE A 11 15.39 38.21 11.12
N SER A 12 15.49 38.33 12.45
CA SER A 12 14.86 37.38 13.38
C SER A 12 13.34 37.34 13.23
N CYS A 13 12.68 38.51 13.14
CA CYS A 13 11.23 38.56 12.90
C CYS A 13 10.84 37.86 11.59
N LEU A 14 11.58 38.11 10.50
CA LEU A 14 11.32 37.50 9.21
C LEU A 14 11.54 35.98 9.24
N PHE A 15 12.58 35.53 9.94
CA PHE A 15 12.85 34.10 10.16
C PHE A 15 11.71 33.42 10.93
N PHE A 16 11.22 34.01 12.02
CA PHE A 16 10.12 33.44 12.80
C PHE A 16 8.79 33.44 12.04
N ILE A 17 8.52 34.48 11.24
CA ILE A 17 7.36 34.53 10.35
C ILE A 17 7.44 33.38 9.32
N ALA A 18 8.59 33.20 8.67
CA ALA A 18 8.79 32.11 7.71
C ALA A 18 8.62 30.73 8.36
N MET A 19 9.17 30.51 9.56
CA MET A 19 8.99 29.27 10.31
C MET A 19 7.54 29.02 10.70
N THR A 20 6.80 30.07 11.08
CA THR A 20 5.37 29.96 11.42
C THR A 20 4.55 29.56 10.19
N ILE A 21 4.81 30.19 9.04
CA ILE A 21 4.20 29.84 7.76
C ILE A 21 4.46 28.36 7.46
N LEU A 22 5.72 27.92 7.45
CA LEU A 22 6.08 26.52 7.18
C LEU A 22 5.37 25.55 8.12
N THR A 23 5.30 25.87 9.42
CA THR A 23 4.63 25.05 10.43
C THR A 23 3.14 24.89 10.13
N VAL A 24 2.44 25.98 9.80
CA VAL A 24 1.00 25.95 9.53
C VAL A 24 0.67 25.24 8.22
N PHE A 25 1.52 25.35 7.20
CA PHE A 25 1.28 24.71 5.90
C PHE A 25 1.74 23.24 5.82
N THR A 26 2.54 22.76 6.77
CA THR A 26 3.06 21.37 6.77
C THR A 26 1.96 20.31 6.64
N PRO A 27 0.83 20.37 7.39
CA PRO A 27 -0.22 19.37 7.27
C PRO A 27 -0.86 19.32 5.88
N ALA A 28 -1.16 20.47 5.28
CA ALA A 28 -1.78 20.55 3.96
C ALA A 28 -0.86 20.01 2.86
N VAL A 29 0.45 20.22 2.99
CA VAL A 29 1.44 19.63 2.08
C VAL A 29 1.53 18.12 2.30
N HIS A 30 1.55 17.67 3.56
CA HIS A 30 1.64 16.26 3.90
C HIS A 30 0.45 15.46 3.35
N GLU A 31 -0.77 15.95 3.50
CA GLU A 31 -1.98 15.29 2.97
C GLU A 31 -1.94 15.14 1.45
N LYS A 32 -1.45 16.16 0.73
CA LYS A 32 -1.26 16.08 -0.73
C LYS A 32 -0.17 15.10 -1.14
N MET A 33 0.77 14.77 -0.25
CA MET A 33 1.82 13.80 -0.52
C MET A 33 1.34 12.35 -0.38
N ILE A 34 0.26 12.09 0.37
CA ILE A 34 -0.30 10.75 0.55
C ILE A 34 -0.69 10.15 -0.83
N PRO A 35 -0.21 8.94 -1.17
CA PRO A 35 -0.61 8.22 -2.37
C PRO A 35 -2.09 7.85 -2.36
N HIS A 36 -2.68 7.83 -3.55
CA HIS A 36 -4.02 7.29 -3.77
C HIS A 36 -3.88 5.94 -4.47
N VAL A 37 -4.56 4.94 -3.93
CA VAL A 37 -4.46 3.55 -4.36
C VAL A 37 -5.82 2.99 -4.70
N ARG A 38 -5.86 2.10 -5.69
CA ARG A 38 -7.01 1.21 -5.89
C ARG A 38 -6.67 -0.15 -5.34
N VAL A 39 -7.64 -0.73 -4.65
CA VAL A 39 -7.50 -2.03 -4.01
C VAL A 39 -8.50 -3.02 -4.54
N GLU A 40 -8.10 -4.29 -4.58
CA GLU A 40 -8.95 -5.39 -4.97
C GLU A 40 -8.89 -6.51 -3.94
N LYS A 41 -10.01 -7.19 -3.73
CA LYS A 41 -10.05 -8.41 -2.92
C LYS A 41 -9.57 -9.58 -3.74
N LEU A 42 -8.87 -10.51 -3.10
CA LEU A 42 -8.48 -11.75 -3.76
C LEU A 42 -9.69 -12.59 -4.11
N THR A 43 -9.66 -13.17 -5.32
CA THR A 43 -10.69 -14.09 -5.78
C THR A 43 -10.32 -15.53 -5.43
N ARG A 44 -11.30 -16.42 -5.54
CA ARG A 44 -11.06 -17.87 -5.51
C ARG A 44 -11.32 -18.42 -6.89
N GLU A 45 -10.31 -19.06 -7.45
CA GLU A 45 -10.42 -19.74 -8.74
C GLU A 45 -10.21 -21.24 -8.56
N THR A 46 -10.64 -21.98 -9.57
CA THR A 46 -10.58 -23.44 -9.53
C THR A 46 -9.37 -23.92 -10.31
N PHE A 47 -8.43 -24.57 -9.61
CA PHE A 47 -7.19 -25.09 -10.17
C PHE A 47 -7.29 -26.61 -10.35
N PRO A 48 -6.69 -27.18 -11.41
CA PRO A 48 -6.55 -28.61 -11.54
C PRO A 48 -5.62 -29.15 -10.44
N PHE A 49 -5.97 -30.30 -9.88
CA PHE A 49 -5.19 -31.01 -8.89
C PHE A 49 -5.23 -32.51 -9.20
N ASP A 50 -4.05 -33.10 -9.33
CA ASP A 50 -3.91 -34.53 -9.56
C ASP A 50 -3.69 -35.25 -8.22
N TYR A 51 -4.60 -36.16 -7.90
CA TYR A 51 -4.48 -37.01 -6.73
C TYR A 51 -3.90 -38.36 -7.12
N VAL A 52 -2.77 -38.74 -6.50
CA VAL A 52 -2.07 -39.99 -6.77
C VAL A 52 -2.39 -40.99 -5.65
N ASN A 53 -3.43 -41.79 -5.84
CA ASN A 53 -3.82 -42.90 -4.95
C ASN A 53 -3.87 -44.22 -5.73
N GLY A 54 -2.74 -44.60 -6.35
CA GLY A 54 -2.63 -45.81 -7.19
C GLY A 54 -3.22 -45.67 -8.60
N GLU A 55 -4.17 -44.76 -8.80
CA GLU A 55 -4.62 -44.24 -10.09
C GLU A 55 -4.58 -42.70 -10.06
N THR A 56 -4.02 -42.06 -11.09
CA THR A 56 -4.05 -40.60 -11.21
C THR A 56 -5.46 -40.16 -11.58
N ARG A 57 -6.14 -39.46 -10.67
CA ARG A 57 -7.43 -38.82 -10.95
C ARG A 57 -7.25 -37.31 -10.91
N SER A 58 -7.58 -36.66 -12.02
CA SER A 58 -7.59 -35.21 -12.12
C SER A 58 -8.91 -34.69 -11.54
N SER A 59 -8.81 -33.80 -10.56
CA SER A 59 -9.95 -33.13 -9.93
C SER A 59 -9.71 -31.62 -9.93
N MET A 60 -10.75 -30.87 -9.63
CA MET A 60 -10.71 -29.41 -9.58
C MET A 60 -10.86 -28.96 -8.12
N GLN A 61 -10.02 -28.04 -7.65
CA GLN A 61 -10.05 -27.51 -6.27
C GLN A 61 -10.08 -25.98 -6.28
N GLN A 62 -10.94 -25.38 -5.45
CA GLN A 62 -10.94 -23.94 -5.25
C GLN A 62 -9.78 -23.49 -4.37
N LYS A 63 -8.98 -22.55 -4.86
CA LYS A 63 -7.83 -21.97 -4.15
C LYS A 63 -7.83 -20.45 -4.28
N ILE A 64 -7.04 -19.78 -3.43
CA ILE A 64 -6.86 -18.32 -3.53
C ILE A 64 -6.08 -18.04 -4.81
N ALA A 65 -6.54 -17.05 -5.57
CA ALA A 65 -6.04 -16.74 -6.89
C ALA A 65 -5.57 -15.29 -6.98
N LEU A 66 -4.43 -15.08 -7.64
CA LEU A 66 -3.92 -13.77 -8.01
C LEU A 66 -3.88 -13.66 -9.54
N ASN A 67 -4.45 -12.59 -10.08
CA ASN A 67 -4.42 -12.36 -11.52
C ASN A 67 -2.97 -12.17 -12.01
N GLU A 68 -2.62 -12.78 -13.15
CA GLU A 68 -1.26 -12.74 -13.72
C GLU A 68 -0.71 -11.32 -13.90
N LYS A 69 -1.58 -10.33 -14.13
CA LYS A 69 -1.21 -8.92 -14.30
C LYS A 69 -0.49 -8.33 -13.08
N TYR A 70 -0.67 -8.95 -11.91
CA TYR A 70 -0.11 -8.49 -10.64
C TYR A 70 1.02 -9.39 -10.14
N ALA A 71 1.17 -10.61 -10.66
CA ALA A 71 2.12 -11.61 -10.16
C ALA A 71 3.59 -11.16 -10.20
N ASN A 72 3.98 -10.32 -11.17
CA ASN A 72 5.35 -9.82 -11.33
C ASN A 72 5.60 -8.47 -10.66
N LYS A 73 4.63 -7.94 -9.90
CA LYS A 73 4.74 -6.63 -9.23
C LYS A 73 4.99 -6.85 -7.74
N GLN A 74 5.55 -5.84 -7.07
CA GLN A 74 5.51 -5.79 -5.61
C GLN A 74 4.06 -5.74 -5.14
N ILE A 75 3.71 -6.64 -4.24
CA ILE A 75 2.36 -6.76 -3.69
C ILE A 75 2.30 -6.01 -2.37
N PHE A 76 1.39 -5.05 -2.31
CA PHE A 76 1.09 -4.29 -1.11
C PHE A 76 -0.28 -4.70 -0.58
N LEU A 77 -0.32 -5.11 0.69
CA LEU A 77 -1.54 -5.40 1.42
C LEU A 77 -2.04 -4.16 2.14
N LEU A 78 -3.31 -3.83 1.96
CA LEU A 78 -3.98 -2.76 2.67
C LEU A 78 -4.38 -3.21 4.08
N TYR A 79 -4.06 -2.40 5.09
CA TYR A 79 -4.56 -2.58 6.45
C TYR A 79 -5.01 -1.25 7.06
N GLU A 80 -5.83 -1.34 8.10
CA GLU A 80 -6.35 -0.19 8.84
C GLU A 80 -5.61 -0.07 10.17
N ALA A 81 -5.18 1.15 10.51
CA ALA A 81 -4.57 1.44 11.80
C ALA A 81 -4.96 2.84 12.28
N GLU A 82 -4.89 3.05 13.59
CA GLU A 82 -5.14 4.37 14.19
C GLU A 82 -3.87 5.22 14.16
N LYS A 83 -3.99 6.46 13.68
CA LYS A 83 -2.94 7.48 13.73
C LYS A 83 -3.54 8.80 14.18
N ASN A 84 -3.02 9.35 15.28
CA ASN A 84 -3.51 10.59 15.90
C ASN A 84 -5.02 10.56 16.24
N GLY A 85 -5.53 9.44 16.75
CA GLY A 85 -6.94 9.31 17.15
C GLY A 85 -7.92 9.15 15.98
N THR A 86 -7.43 8.96 14.76
CA THR A 86 -8.27 8.72 13.56
C THR A 86 -7.85 7.43 12.89
N GLN A 87 -8.81 6.62 12.45
CA GLN A 87 -8.52 5.45 11.62
C GLN A 87 -8.09 5.88 10.23
N ARG A 88 -6.99 5.29 9.76
CA ARG A 88 -6.40 5.55 8.45
C ARG A 88 -5.98 4.23 7.80
N TYR A 89 -5.74 4.30 6.50
CA TYR A 89 -5.29 3.18 5.70
C TYR A 89 -3.80 3.24 5.46
N PHE A 90 -3.18 2.08 5.53
CA PHE A 90 -1.76 1.89 5.31
C PHE A 90 -1.53 0.67 4.42
N VAL A 91 -0.37 0.62 3.80
CA VAL A 91 0.06 -0.54 3.02
C VAL A 91 1.21 -1.25 3.70
N ARG A 92 1.25 -2.57 3.56
CA ARG A 92 2.36 -3.42 3.97
C ARG A 92 2.89 -4.17 2.77
N GLU A 93 4.20 -4.17 2.57
CA GLU A 93 4.81 -5.01 1.53
C GLU A 93 4.74 -6.48 1.97
N VAL A 94 4.26 -7.35 1.08
CA VAL A 94 4.09 -8.78 1.38
C VAL A 94 4.81 -9.61 0.33
N SER A 95 5.67 -10.51 0.81
CA SER A 95 6.22 -11.58 -0.01
C SER A 95 5.20 -12.70 -0.13
N ILE A 96 4.88 -13.08 -1.37
CA ILE A 96 3.91 -14.14 -1.67
C ILE A 96 4.60 -15.32 -2.34
N GLU A 97 4.12 -16.51 -2.03
CA GLU A 97 4.53 -17.73 -2.74
C GLU A 97 3.45 -18.10 -3.74
N LEU A 98 3.80 -18.10 -5.02
CA LEU A 98 2.91 -18.47 -6.11
C LEU A 98 3.04 -19.96 -6.44
N GLY A 99 1.90 -20.58 -6.73
CA GLY A 99 1.76 -21.96 -7.14
C GLY A 99 1.47 -22.09 -8.64
N ASP A 100 0.56 -23.01 -8.95
CA ASP A 100 0.24 -23.35 -10.34
C ASP A 100 -0.43 -22.18 -11.06
N PHE A 101 -0.15 -22.04 -12.35
CA PHE A 101 -0.80 -21.08 -13.22
C PHE A 101 -1.93 -21.75 -14.00
N TYR A 102 -3.13 -21.19 -13.92
CA TYR A 102 -4.30 -21.69 -14.64
C TYR A 102 -5.26 -20.56 -14.97
N ASN A 103 -5.75 -20.53 -16.22
CA ASN A 103 -6.78 -19.59 -16.70
C ASN A 103 -6.50 -18.10 -16.40
N GLY A 104 -5.25 -17.65 -16.49
CA GLY A 104 -4.87 -16.25 -16.24
C GLY A 104 -4.65 -15.90 -14.76
N TYR A 105 -4.65 -16.90 -13.88
CA TYR A 105 -4.42 -16.73 -12.44
C TYR A 105 -3.31 -17.64 -11.94
N TYR A 106 -2.54 -17.13 -10.99
CA TYR A 106 -1.64 -17.93 -10.17
C TYR A 106 -2.32 -18.31 -8.86
N GLU A 107 -2.15 -19.56 -8.43
CA GLU A 107 -2.47 -19.97 -7.08
C GLU A 107 -1.60 -19.20 -6.08
N VAL A 108 -2.20 -18.68 -5.01
CA VAL A 108 -1.45 -18.12 -3.87
C VAL A 108 -1.30 -19.20 -2.81
N LYS A 109 -0.08 -19.71 -2.63
CA LYS A 109 0.25 -20.75 -1.64
C LYS A 109 0.46 -20.18 -0.24
N SER A 110 1.05 -18.98 -0.15
CA SER A 110 1.37 -18.32 1.12
C SER A 110 1.45 -16.80 0.96
N GLY A 111 1.34 -16.09 2.09
CA GLY A 111 1.50 -14.64 2.19
C GLY A 111 0.18 -13.84 2.24
N LEU A 112 -0.90 -14.37 1.63
CA LEU A 112 -2.20 -13.70 1.61
C LEU A 112 -3.35 -14.64 1.97
N ILE A 113 -4.44 -14.06 2.47
CA ILE A 113 -5.70 -14.75 2.78
C ILE A 113 -6.87 -14.15 1.98
N THR A 114 -7.97 -14.89 1.82
CA THR A 114 -9.10 -14.44 0.95
C THR A 114 -9.71 -13.09 1.36
N SER A 115 -9.65 -12.71 2.63
CA SER A 115 -10.18 -11.42 3.11
C SER A 115 -9.27 -10.23 2.81
N ASP A 116 -8.05 -10.49 2.35
CA ASP A 116 -7.06 -9.45 2.09
C ASP A 116 -7.44 -8.58 0.91
N ARG A 117 -7.08 -7.30 1.01
CA ARG A 117 -7.20 -6.30 -0.04
C ARG A 117 -5.80 -5.93 -0.50
N ILE A 118 -5.48 -6.21 -1.76
CA ILE A 118 -4.18 -5.86 -2.35
C ILE A 118 -4.29 -4.59 -3.17
N VAL A 119 -3.20 -3.82 -3.23
CA VAL A 119 -3.11 -2.65 -4.11
C VAL A 119 -2.86 -3.13 -5.55
N ILE A 120 -3.71 -2.70 -6.48
CA ILE A 120 -3.60 -3.01 -7.90
C ILE A 120 -3.07 -1.84 -8.73
N GLU A 121 -3.35 -0.61 -8.28
CA GLU A 121 -2.94 0.63 -8.94
C GLU A 121 -2.60 1.68 -7.88
N THR A 122 -1.65 2.55 -8.19
CA THR A 122 -1.23 3.67 -7.35
C THR A 122 -0.81 4.85 -8.22
N ASN A 123 -1.06 6.08 -7.77
CA ASN A 123 -0.62 7.29 -8.46
C ASN A 123 0.82 7.71 -8.10
N LYS A 124 1.42 7.10 -7.08
CA LYS A 124 2.77 7.38 -6.57
C LYS A 124 3.45 6.09 -6.14
N GLU A 125 4.76 6.15 -6.00
CA GLU A 125 5.55 5.04 -5.46
C GLU A 125 5.14 4.73 -4.01
N LEU A 126 5.11 3.44 -3.66
CA LEU A 126 4.73 2.94 -2.34
C LEU A 126 5.94 2.32 -1.64
N PHE A 127 5.90 2.33 -0.32
CA PHE A 127 6.86 1.66 0.55
C PHE A 127 6.11 1.04 1.74
N ASP A 128 6.76 0.10 2.41
CA ASP A 128 6.17 -0.57 3.57
C ASP A 128 5.80 0.43 4.68
N GLY A 129 4.56 0.36 5.16
CA GLY A 129 4.01 1.29 6.16
C GLY A 129 3.55 2.64 5.60
N ALA A 130 3.56 2.84 4.28
CA ALA A 130 3.04 4.07 3.69
C ALA A 130 1.55 4.25 4.00
N GLU A 131 1.18 5.46 4.42
CA GLU A 131 -0.21 5.87 4.54
C GLU A 131 -0.79 6.10 3.14
N VAL A 132 -2.03 5.70 2.91
CA VAL A 132 -2.68 5.79 1.59
C VAL A 132 -4.15 6.23 1.71
N PHE A 133 -4.66 6.83 0.65
CA PHE A 133 -6.09 6.98 0.43
C PHE A 133 -6.59 5.94 -0.55
N ILE A 134 -7.77 5.38 -0.29
CA ILE A 134 -8.43 4.45 -1.21
C ILE A 134 -9.32 5.26 -2.14
N GLU A 135 -9.18 5.03 -3.44
CA GLU A 135 -10.10 5.51 -4.48
C GLU A 135 -11.23 4.54 -4.79
#